data_AF-A0A261AH28-F1
#
_entry.id   AF-A0A261AH28-F1
#
_cell.length_a   1.000
_cell.length_b   1.000
_cell.length_c   1.000
_cell.angle_alpha   90.00
_cell.angle_beta   90.00
_cell.angle_gamma   90.00
#
_symmetry.space_group_name_H-M   'P 1'
#
loop_
_entity.id
_entity.type
_entity.pdbx_description
1 polymer ?
#
loop_
_entity_poly.entity_id
_entity_poly.type
_entity_poly.pdbx_seq_one_letter_code
_entity_poly.pdbx_strand_id
1 'polypeptide(L)'
;MKEVTEISSYDATNLVFYVNGKRVEEKDVDPKMTLAAYLRDVLKLTGTKIGCNEGGCGACTVMISHIEDGQIRHFSANSCLMPICGVFGKAVTTVEGIGSVAKNRLHPVQERLAKAHGSQCGFCTPGFVMAMYSLLRNNPNPTISDINLGLQGNLCRCTGYRPILEAFYSFAVDESGTLKVRFLRFPKKTVAVWERTVAKSKSKTGPQTELVDRTRPLLDIQEERGKE
;
A
#
# COMPACT_ATOMS: atom_id res chain seq x y z
N MET A 1 -26.65 33.40 -6.03
CA MET A 1 -26.39 32.42 -4.96
C MET A 1 -27.38 31.29 -5.12
N LYS A 2 -26.94 30.12 -5.60
CA LYS A 2 -27.74 28.90 -5.54
C LYS A 2 -27.35 28.21 -4.24
N GLU A 3 -28.32 28.01 -3.36
CA GLU A 3 -28.19 27.25 -2.13
C GLU A 3 -27.70 25.84 -2.45
N VAL A 4 -26.62 25.43 -1.80
CA VAL A 4 -26.12 24.05 -1.82
C VAL A 4 -26.94 23.28 -0.78
N THR A 5 -28.18 22.94 -1.13
CA THR A 5 -29.06 22.09 -0.33
C THR A 5 -29.20 20.74 -1.03
N GLU A 6 -28.16 19.91 -1.00
CA GLU A 6 -28.30 18.48 -1.25
C GLU A 6 -27.09 17.70 -0.71
N ILE A 7 -27.07 17.51 0.62
CA ILE A 7 -26.33 16.41 1.27
C ILE A 7 -27.28 15.18 1.38
N SER A 8 -28.27 15.09 0.47
CA SER A 8 -29.41 14.17 0.57
C SER A 8 -29.29 13.01 -0.43
N SER A 9 -28.47 12.02 -0.09
CA SER A 9 -28.73 10.58 -0.34
C SER A 9 -27.48 9.74 -0.04
N TYR A 10 -27.00 9.78 1.20
CA TYR A 10 -26.17 8.67 1.67
C TYR A 10 -27.10 7.49 1.96
N ASP A 11 -27.16 6.53 1.05
CA ASP A 11 -27.78 5.23 1.31
C ASP A 11 -26.96 4.54 2.39
N ALA A 12 -27.48 4.55 3.63
CA ALA A 12 -26.75 4.13 4.83
C ALA A 12 -26.36 2.63 4.83
N THR A 13 -26.76 1.89 3.80
CA THR A 13 -26.51 0.46 3.58
C THR A 13 -25.41 0.19 2.54
N ASN A 14 -24.94 1.21 1.79
CA ASN A 14 -23.93 1.03 0.75
C ASN A 14 -22.52 1.37 1.26
N LEU A 15 -21.65 0.36 1.31
CA LEU A 15 -20.25 0.50 1.66
C LEU A 15 -19.42 0.79 0.41
N VAL A 16 -18.86 2.01 0.32
CA VAL A 16 -18.01 2.43 -0.80
C VAL A 16 -16.57 2.66 -0.34
N PHE A 17 -15.62 2.04 -1.02
CA PHE A 17 -14.18 2.19 -0.76
C PHE A 17 -13.37 1.80 -1.99
N TYR A 18 -12.04 1.79 -1.88
CA TYR A 18 -11.15 1.40 -2.97
C TYR A 18 -10.24 0.25 -2.57
N VAL A 19 -9.98 -0.67 -3.49
CA VAL A 19 -8.97 -1.73 -3.34
C VAL A 19 -8.06 -1.72 -4.56
N ASN A 20 -6.77 -1.51 -4.34
CA ASN A 20 -5.75 -1.49 -5.41
C ASN A 20 -6.11 -0.55 -6.58
N GLY A 21 -6.72 0.60 -6.26
CA GLY A 21 -7.16 1.61 -7.22
C GLY A 21 -8.50 1.34 -7.91
N LYS A 22 -9.15 0.19 -7.64
CA LYS A 22 -10.50 -0.10 -8.13
C LYS A 22 -11.54 0.30 -7.10
N ARG A 23 -12.60 0.99 -7.54
CA ARG A 23 -13.75 1.30 -6.70
C ARG A 23 -14.50 0.00 -6.37
N VAL A 24 -14.84 -0.17 -5.10
CA VAL A 24 -15.65 -1.25 -4.57
C VAL A 24 -16.89 -0.61 -3.96
N GLU A 25 -18.05 -1.16 -4.30
CA GLU A 25 -19.35 -0.78 -3.75
C GLU A 25 -20.09 -2.06 -3.41
N GLU A 26 -20.45 -2.20 -2.14
CA GLU A 26 -21.14 -3.36 -1.60
C GLU A 26 -22.41 -2.94 -0.88
N LYS A 27 -23.44 -3.75 -1.02
CA LYS A 27 -24.72 -3.59 -0.33
C LYS A 27 -24.86 -4.68 0.73
N ASP A 28 -25.58 -4.38 1.80
CA ASP A 28 -25.95 -5.36 2.84
C ASP A 28 -24.74 -6.09 3.46
N VAL A 29 -23.64 -5.36 3.68
CA VAL A 29 -22.40 -5.92 4.21
C VAL A 29 -22.57 -6.34 5.67
N ASP A 30 -22.15 -7.57 6.01
CA ASP A 30 -22.09 -8.04 7.39
C ASP A 30 -21.03 -7.23 8.17
N PRO A 31 -21.41 -6.45 9.22
CA PRO A 31 -20.48 -5.67 10.01
C PRO A 31 -19.41 -6.51 10.74
N LYS A 32 -19.65 -7.83 10.91
CA LYS A 32 -18.69 -8.76 11.52
C LYS A 32 -17.61 -9.22 10.54
N MET A 33 -17.80 -9.00 9.23
CA MET A 33 -16.83 -9.40 8.23
C MET A 33 -15.56 -8.56 8.36
N THR A 34 -14.43 -9.25 8.50
CA THR A 34 -13.12 -8.60 8.54
C THR A 34 -12.65 -8.27 7.14
N LEU A 35 -11.83 -7.23 7.01
CA LEU A 35 -11.22 -6.84 5.75
C LEU A 35 -10.37 -7.99 5.17
N ALA A 36 -9.68 -8.76 6.01
CA ALA A 36 -8.91 -9.92 5.56
C ALA A 36 -9.80 -10.98 4.90
N ALA A 37 -10.95 -11.33 5.53
CA ALA A 37 -11.91 -12.28 4.97
C ALA A 37 -12.49 -11.74 3.66
N TYR A 38 -12.93 -10.48 3.64
CA TYR A 38 -13.51 -9.88 2.43
C TYR A 38 -12.52 -9.86 1.25
N LEU A 39 -11.27 -9.43 1.47
CA LEU A 39 -10.23 -9.42 0.43
C LEU A 39 -10.02 -10.81 -0.19
N ARG A 40 -10.01 -11.85 0.63
CA ARG A 40 -9.67 -13.21 0.22
C ARG A 40 -10.87 -13.96 -0.36
N ASP A 41 -12.01 -13.87 0.30
CA ASP A 41 -13.15 -14.75 0.06
C ASP A 41 -14.16 -14.10 -0.89
N VAL A 42 -14.27 -12.77 -0.88
CA VAL A 42 -15.12 -12.02 -1.82
C VAL A 42 -14.31 -11.56 -3.03
N LEU A 43 -13.27 -10.74 -2.81
CA LEU A 43 -12.48 -10.16 -3.92
C LEU A 43 -11.44 -11.11 -4.53
N LYS A 44 -11.23 -12.29 -3.94
CA LYS A 44 -10.24 -13.30 -4.37
C LYS A 44 -8.80 -12.78 -4.46
N LEU A 45 -8.48 -11.72 -3.72
CA LEU A 45 -7.13 -11.19 -3.52
C LEU A 45 -6.45 -11.96 -2.38
N THR A 46 -5.96 -13.15 -2.72
CA THR A 46 -5.48 -14.13 -1.74
C THR A 46 -4.06 -13.88 -1.23
N GLY A 47 -3.38 -12.82 -1.70
CA GLY A 47 -2.04 -12.44 -1.29
C GLY A 47 -1.96 -12.08 0.18
N THR A 48 -2.92 -11.32 0.71
CA THR A 48 -3.05 -11.08 2.15
C THR A 48 -3.38 -12.40 2.87
N LYS A 49 -2.62 -12.75 3.91
CA LYS A 49 -2.75 -14.04 4.61
C LYS A 49 -3.33 -13.87 6.00
N ILE A 50 -4.11 -14.85 6.46
CA ILE A 50 -4.59 -14.94 7.84
C ILE A 50 -3.71 -15.98 8.53
N GLY A 51 -2.91 -15.52 9.52
CA GLY A 51 -2.04 -16.38 10.32
C GLY A 51 -2.62 -16.64 11.70
N CYS A 52 -2.47 -15.68 12.61
CA CYS A 52 -2.96 -15.78 13.99
C CYS A 52 -4.40 -15.25 14.21
N ASN A 53 -4.89 -14.38 13.32
CA ASN A 53 -6.21 -13.73 13.42
C ASN A 53 -6.47 -12.86 14.68
N GLU A 54 -5.40 -12.47 15.38
CA GLU A 54 -5.47 -11.66 16.61
C GLU A 54 -4.53 -10.44 16.57
N GLY A 55 -3.94 -10.15 15.39
CA GLY A 55 -3.06 -9.00 15.17
C GLY A 55 -1.58 -9.17 15.55
N GLY A 56 -1.19 -10.28 16.18
CA GLY A 56 0.20 -10.50 16.62
C GLY A 56 1.22 -10.85 15.53
N CYS A 57 0.80 -11.47 14.41
CA CYS A 57 1.77 -12.01 13.43
C CYS A 57 2.06 -11.11 12.21
N GLY A 58 1.20 -10.13 11.91
CA GLY A 58 1.37 -9.24 10.75
C GLY A 58 1.28 -9.91 9.37
N ALA A 59 0.89 -11.18 9.26
CA ALA A 59 0.74 -11.83 7.94
C ALA A 59 -0.38 -11.19 7.08
N CYS A 60 -1.32 -10.51 7.75
CA CYS A 60 -2.47 -9.84 7.17
C CYS A 60 -2.28 -8.33 6.95
N THR A 61 -1.04 -7.82 7.05
CA THR A 61 -0.78 -6.39 6.92
C THR A 61 -1.18 -5.89 5.53
N VAL A 62 -1.96 -4.81 5.51
CA VAL A 62 -2.32 -4.03 4.32
C VAL A 62 -2.04 -2.55 4.59
N MET A 63 -1.96 -1.73 3.55
CA MET A 63 -1.88 -0.27 3.70
C MET A 63 -3.26 0.35 3.53
N ILE A 64 -3.66 1.21 4.46
CA ILE A 64 -4.86 2.03 4.37
C ILE A 64 -4.44 3.46 4.07
N SER A 65 -5.11 4.07 3.08
CA SER A 65 -4.95 5.48 2.76
C SER A 65 -6.26 6.20 2.97
N HIS A 66 -6.21 7.38 3.57
CA HIS A 66 -7.37 8.24 3.72
C HIS A 66 -6.94 9.70 3.71
N ILE A 67 -7.92 10.59 3.57
CA ILE A 67 -7.70 12.03 3.65
C ILE A 67 -7.94 12.45 5.10
N GLU A 68 -6.97 13.16 5.67
CA GLU A 68 -7.01 13.78 6.99
C GLU A 68 -6.42 15.18 6.84
N ASP A 69 -7.15 16.21 7.27
CA ASP A 69 -6.76 17.63 7.13
C ASP A 69 -6.38 18.05 5.69
N GLY A 70 -7.10 17.52 4.70
CA GLY A 70 -6.84 17.77 3.27
C GLY A 70 -5.57 17.09 2.74
N GLN A 71 -4.88 16.29 3.54
CA GLN A 71 -3.68 15.56 3.15
C GLN A 71 -3.94 14.06 3.10
N ILE A 72 -3.25 13.35 2.19
CA ILE A 72 -3.33 11.90 2.12
C ILE A 72 -2.40 11.30 3.17
N ARG A 73 -2.97 10.56 4.11
CA ARG A 73 -2.25 9.78 5.12
C ARG A 73 -2.23 8.30 4.77
N HIS A 74 -1.11 7.64 5.02
CA HIS A 74 -0.95 6.21 4.84
C HIS A 74 -0.60 5.56 6.18
N PHE A 75 -1.22 4.43 6.49
CA PHE A 75 -0.82 3.62 7.64
C PHE A 75 -0.99 2.13 7.33
N SER A 76 -0.15 1.30 7.94
CA SER A 76 -0.30 -0.15 7.89
C SER A 76 -1.31 -0.61 8.93
N ALA A 77 -2.16 -1.57 8.57
CA ALA A 77 -3.15 -2.14 9.48
C ALA A 77 -3.21 -3.66 9.35
N ASN A 78 -3.52 -4.33 10.46
CA ASN A 78 -3.86 -5.75 10.49
C ASN A 78 -5.28 -5.94 9.97
N SER A 79 -5.43 -6.37 8.71
CA SER A 79 -6.76 -6.53 8.09
C SER A 79 -7.64 -7.59 8.77
N CYS A 80 -7.06 -8.50 9.57
CA CYS A 80 -7.82 -9.49 10.33
C CYS A 80 -8.62 -8.90 11.50
N LEU A 81 -8.21 -7.73 12.02
CA LEU A 81 -8.90 -7.03 13.11
C LEU A 81 -9.70 -5.82 12.62
N MET A 82 -9.57 -5.47 11.34
CA MET A 82 -10.29 -4.34 10.74
C MET A 82 -11.64 -4.83 10.22
N PRO A 83 -12.78 -4.38 10.78
CA PRO A 83 -14.08 -4.62 10.15
C PRO A 83 -14.11 -3.94 8.79
N ILE A 84 -14.76 -4.56 7.80
CA ILE A 84 -14.85 -3.98 6.46
C ILE A 84 -15.57 -2.62 6.47
N CYS A 85 -16.54 -2.41 7.37
CA CYS A 85 -17.21 -1.12 7.52
C CYS A 85 -16.23 0.01 7.94
N GLY A 86 -15.10 -0.33 8.56
CA GLY A 86 -14.06 0.63 8.96
C GLY A 86 -13.27 1.23 7.79
N VAL A 87 -13.43 0.71 6.57
CA VAL A 87 -12.76 1.24 5.37
C VAL A 87 -13.66 2.10 4.47
N PHE A 88 -14.87 2.46 4.92
CA PHE A 88 -15.73 3.39 4.20
C PHE A 88 -14.98 4.67 3.81
N GLY A 89 -15.02 5.03 2.53
CA GLY A 89 -14.33 6.20 1.97
C GLY A 89 -12.80 6.12 1.94
N LYS A 90 -12.19 4.99 2.32
CA LYS A 90 -10.74 4.79 2.36
C LYS A 90 -10.25 3.98 1.16
N ALA A 91 -8.93 3.96 0.95
CA ALA A 91 -8.29 3.14 -0.06
C ALA A 91 -7.37 2.08 0.58
N VAL A 92 -7.68 0.82 0.31
CA VAL A 92 -6.89 -0.35 0.72
C VAL A 92 -5.90 -0.70 -0.39
N THR A 93 -4.64 -0.88 -0.03
CA THR A 93 -3.61 -1.43 -0.92
C THR A 93 -3.11 -2.74 -0.36
N THR A 94 -3.14 -3.79 -1.17
CA THR A 94 -2.62 -5.12 -0.84
C THR A 94 -1.31 -5.40 -1.59
N VAL A 95 -0.71 -6.56 -1.33
CA VAL A 95 0.56 -6.96 -1.98
C VAL A 95 0.43 -7.04 -3.52
N GLU A 96 -0.74 -7.40 -4.04
CA GLU A 96 -1.04 -7.44 -5.47
C GLU A 96 -1.14 -6.04 -6.09
N GLY A 97 -1.50 -5.03 -5.28
CA GLY A 97 -1.66 -3.65 -5.72
C GLY A 97 -0.36 -2.94 -6.04
N ILE A 98 0.74 -3.34 -5.40
CA ILE A 98 2.04 -2.67 -5.58
C ILE A 98 2.89 -3.24 -6.72
N GLY A 99 2.61 -4.49 -7.13
CA GLY A 99 3.34 -5.17 -8.20
C GLY A 99 3.00 -6.65 -8.31
N SER A 100 3.20 -7.23 -9.49
CA SER A 100 3.02 -8.67 -9.74
C SER A 100 3.93 -9.18 -10.85
N VAL A 101 4.28 -10.47 -10.78
CA VAL A 101 5.02 -11.17 -11.84
C VAL A 101 4.21 -11.28 -13.13
N ALA A 102 2.88 -11.48 -13.03
CA ALA A 102 1.98 -11.57 -14.17
C ALA A 102 1.94 -10.28 -15.01
N LYS A 103 2.22 -9.13 -14.39
CA LYS A 103 2.34 -7.83 -15.06
C LYS A 103 3.79 -7.45 -15.39
N ASN A 104 4.72 -8.38 -15.23
CA ASN A 104 6.17 -8.19 -15.36
C ASN A 104 6.70 -6.94 -14.63
N ARG A 105 6.12 -6.65 -13.45
CA ARG A 105 6.42 -5.43 -12.70
C ARG A 105 6.35 -5.71 -11.21
N LEU A 106 7.51 -5.98 -10.61
CA LEU A 106 7.66 -6.04 -9.16
C LEU A 106 7.99 -4.67 -8.59
N HIS A 107 7.42 -4.37 -7.42
CA HIS A 107 7.86 -3.24 -6.63
C HIS A 107 9.28 -3.51 -6.09
N PRO A 108 10.15 -2.49 -5.94
CA PRO A 108 11.49 -2.69 -5.37
C PRO A 108 11.49 -3.44 -4.03
N VAL A 109 10.48 -3.23 -3.17
CA VAL A 109 10.33 -3.96 -1.90
C VAL A 109 10.16 -5.47 -2.13
N GLN A 110 9.31 -5.87 -3.09
CA GLN A 110 9.10 -7.28 -3.45
C GLN A 110 10.38 -7.88 -4.06
N GLU A 111 10.99 -7.15 -4.99
CA GLU A 111 12.19 -7.60 -5.70
C GLU A 111 13.38 -7.80 -4.76
N ARG A 112 13.67 -6.82 -3.89
CA ARG A 112 14.82 -6.89 -2.98
C ARG A 112 14.66 -8.01 -1.95
N LEU A 113 13.46 -8.17 -1.40
CA LEU A 113 13.17 -9.24 -0.44
C LEU A 113 13.36 -10.63 -1.06
N ALA A 114 12.86 -10.84 -2.28
CA ALA A 114 13.01 -12.12 -2.99
C ALA A 114 14.50 -12.40 -3.33
N LYS A 115 15.21 -11.42 -3.89
CA LYS A 115 16.62 -11.56 -4.30
C LYS A 115 17.58 -11.74 -3.13
N ALA A 116 17.25 -11.21 -1.95
CA ALA A 116 18.05 -11.37 -0.74
C ALA A 116 17.75 -12.68 0.01
N HIS A 117 16.97 -13.60 -0.56
CA HIS A 117 16.52 -14.82 0.09
C HIS A 117 15.72 -14.57 1.39
N GLY A 118 15.01 -13.43 1.45
CA GLY A 118 14.14 -13.05 2.56
C GLY A 118 12.79 -13.77 2.57
N SER A 119 12.60 -14.77 1.72
CA SER A 119 11.39 -15.60 1.65
C SER A 119 11.77 -17.07 1.48
N GLN A 120 11.23 -17.92 2.36
CA GLN A 120 11.34 -19.39 2.28
C GLN A 120 9.96 -20.01 2.03
N CYS A 121 9.18 -20.28 3.08
CA CYS A 121 7.80 -20.78 2.92
C CYS A 121 6.85 -19.76 2.26
N GLY A 122 7.23 -18.48 2.20
CA GLY A 122 6.46 -17.42 1.55
C GLY A 122 5.24 -16.89 2.31
N PHE A 123 4.77 -17.56 3.37
CA PHE A 123 3.49 -17.20 4.00
C PHE A 123 3.48 -15.80 4.65
N CYS A 124 4.54 -15.44 5.37
CA CYS A 124 4.67 -14.13 6.01
C CYS A 124 5.09 -13.00 5.04
N THR A 125 5.57 -13.35 3.84
CA THR A 125 6.19 -12.41 2.90
C THR A 125 5.28 -11.25 2.50
N PRO A 126 3.99 -11.45 2.19
CA PRO A 126 3.07 -10.34 1.91
C PRO A 126 2.99 -9.31 3.04
N GLY A 127 2.96 -9.78 4.30
CA GLY A 127 2.92 -8.91 5.49
C GLY A 127 4.15 -8.02 5.60
N PHE A 128 5.34 -8.62 5.52
CA PHE A 128 6.61 -7.88 5.52
C PHE A 128 6.70 -6.87 4.38
N VAL A 129 6.27 -7.26 3.17
CA VAL A 129 6.27 -6.39 2.00
C VAL A 129 5.35 -5.18 2.24
N MET A 130 4.15 -5.39 2.79
CA MET A 130 3.22 -4.30 3.01
C MET A 130 3.61 -3.39 4.18
N ALA A 131 4.22 -3.93 5.23
CA ALA A 131 4.80 -3.14 6.32
C ALA A 131 5.90 -2.21 5.79
N MET A 132 6.88 -2.77 5.07
CA MET A 132 7.97 -1.97 4.48
C MET A 132 7.45 -0.98 3.43
N TYR A 133 6.50 -1.38 2.59
CA TYR A 133 5.88 -0.48 1.61
C TYR A 133 5.20 0.71 2.29
N SER A 134 4.42 0.47 3.36
CA SER A 134 3.73 1.53 4.10
C SER A 134 4.72 2.49 4.75
N LEU A 135 5.80 1.97 5.35
CA LEU A 135 6.89 2.79 5.89
C LEU A 135 7.48 3.71 4.81
N LEU A 136 7.82 3.16 3.65
CA LEU A 136 8.42 3.92 2.55
C LEU A 136 7.48 4.98 1.95
N ARG A 137 6.16 4.79 2.06
CA ARG A 137 5.16 5.79 1.63
C ARG A 137 5.11 7.01 2.55
N ASN A 138 5.45 6.83 3.82
CA ASN A 138 5.49 7.91 4.82
C ASN A 138 6.90 8.51 4.96
N ASN A 139 7.93 7.67 4.86
CA ASN A 139 9.33 8.07 4.94
C ASN A 139 10.13 7.42 3.79
N PRO A 140 10.38 8.15 2.68
CA PRO A 140 11.16 7.63 1.55
C PRO A 140 12.64 7.38 1.84
N ASN A 141 13.17 7.92 2.94
CA ASN A 141 14.57 7.73 3.36
C ASN A 141 14.60 7.26 4.82
N PRO A 142 14.12 6.05 5.11
CA PRO A 142 14.07 5.56 6.48
C PRO A 142 15.47 5.30 7.02
N THR A 143 15.63 5.40 8.33
CA THR A 143 16.82 4.90 9.04
C THR A 143 16.68 3.40 9.29
N ILE A 144 17.76 2.76 9.74
CA ILE A 144 17.70 1.36 10.23
C ILE A 144 16.71 1.24 11.40
N SER A 145 16.66 2.24 12.29
CA SER A 145 15.75 2.26 13.43
C SER A 145 14.29 2.27 12.97
N ASP A 146 13.96 3.13 11.99
CA ASP A 146 12.60 3.21 11.43
C ASP A 146 12.17 1.89 10.81
N ILE A 147 13.08 1.20 10.11
CA ILE A 147 12.79 -0.11 9.52
C ILE A 147 12.54 -1.14 10.61
N ASN A 148 13.38 -1.19 11.65
CA ASN A 148 13.17 -2.13 12.74
C ASN A 148 11.84 -1.91 13.45
N LEU A 149 11.51 -0.65 13.74
CA LEU A 149 10.23 -0.27 14.35
C LEU A 149 9.05 -0.65 13.44
N GLY A 150 9.14 -0.35 12.15
CA GLY A 150 8.10 -0.65 11.17
C GLY A 150 7.82 -2.15 10.96
N LEU A 151 8.72 -3.04 11.39
CA LEU A 151 8.60 -4.49 11.24
C LEU A 151 8.28 -5.23 12.54
N GLN A 152 8.17 -4.54 13.68
CA GLN A 152 7.93 -5.19 14.98
C GLN A 152 6.66 -6.04 15.01
N GLY A 153 5.65 -5.70 14.21
CA GLY A 153 4.38 -6.44 14.12
C GLY A 153 4.42 -7.64 13.18
N ASN A 154 5.56 -8.00 12.58
CA ASN A 154 5.65 -9.06 11.58
C ASN A 154 6.49 -10.23 12.05
N LEU A 155 5.89 -11.43 12.11
CA LEU A 155 6.55 -12.65 12.55
C LEU A 155 6.97 -13.55 11.39
N CYS A 156 8.17 -14.11 11.49
CA CYS A 156 8.68 -15.12 10.57
C CYS A 156 9.26 -16.32 11.34
N ARG A 157 8.87 -17.53 10.95
CA ARG A 157 9.39 -18.77 11.55
C ARG A 157 10.53 -19.43 10.78
N CYS A 158 10.71 -19.09 9.50
CA CYS A 158 11.62 -19.81 8.61
C CYS A 158 12.98 -19.11 8.40
N THR A 159 12.98 -17.78 8.21
CA THR A 159 14.16 -17.08 7.69
C THR A 159 15.19 -16.67 8.75
N GLY A 160 14.82 -16.70 10.03
CA GLY A 160 15.63 -16.14 11.10
C GLY A 160 15.81 -14.61 11.00
N TYR A 161 14.93 -13.92 10.26
CA TYR A 161 14.89 -12.46 10.02
C TYR A 161 16.08 -11.83 9.29
N ARG A 162 17.31 -12.31 9.50
CA ARG A 162 18.54 -11.75 8.89
C ARG A 162 18.38 -11.38 7.40
N PRO A 163 17.96 -12.28 6.48
CA PRO A 163 17.84 -11.91 5.06
C PRO A 163 16.72 -10.91 4.77
N ILE A 164 15.68 -10.83 5.62
CA ILE A 164 14.61 -9.83 5.51
C ILE A 164 15.17 -8.45 5.86
N LEU A 165 15.87 -8.35 6.99
CA LEU A 165 16.47 -7.11 7.47
C LEU A 165 17.55 -6.61 6.51
N GLU A 166 18.44 -7.49 6.03
CA GLU A 166 19.44 -7.12 5.01
C GLU A 166 18.79 -6.57 3.73
N ALA A 167 17.70 -7.20 3.26
CA ALA A 167 16.95 -6.73 2.10
C ALA A 167 16.40 -5.31 2.34
N PHE A 168 15.82 -5.05 3.50
CA PHE A 168 15.16 -3.79 3.77
C PHE A 168 16.11 -2.67 4.19
N TYR A 169 17.21 -2.98 4.89
CA TYR A 169 18.27 -2.00 5.18
C TYR A 169 18.92 -1.44 3.92
N SER A 170 18.79 -2.09 2.77
CA SER A 170 19.20 -1.50 1.49
C SER A 170 18.40 -0.25 1.09
N PHE A 171 17.25 0.02 1.73
CA PHE A 171 16.50 1.28 1.61
C PHE A 171 16.93 2.31 2.66
N ALA A 172 17.73 1.91 3.65
CA ALA A 172 18.10 2.77 4.76
C ALA A 172 19.16 3.81 4.36
N VAL A 173 18.99 5.03 4.85
CA VAL A 173 20.02 6.07 4.83
C VAL A 173 20.66 6.21 6.22
N ASP A 174 21.89 6.69 6.26
CA ASP A 174 22.51 7.18 7.49
C ASP A 174 22.03 8.61 7.83
N GLU A 175 22.50 9.15 8.96
CA GLU A 175 22.18 10.52 9.42
C GLU A 175 22.64 11.60 8.41
N SER A 176 23.58 11.28 7.53
CA SER A 176 24.04 12.14 6.43
C SER A 176 23.23 12.00 5.14
N GLY A 177 22.24 11.09 5.09
CA GLY A 177 21.44 10.79 3.90
C GLY A 177 22.10 9.82 2.91
N THR A 178 23.20 9.18 3.28
CA THR A 178 23.93 8.23 2.43
C THR A 178 23.42 6.81 2.63
N LEU A 179 23.22 6.05 1.54
CA LEU A 179 22.73 4.66 1.61
C LEU A 179 23.74 3.75 2.32
N LYS A 180 23.30 3.09 3.40
CA LYS A 180 24.22 2.43 4.35
C LYS A 180 24.76 1.07 3.90
N VAL A 181 24.14 0.37 2.94
CA VAL A 181 24.39 -1.07 2.78
C VAL A 181 25.01 -1.43 1.44
N ARG A 182 26.34 -1.64 1.46
CA ARG A 182 27.16 -2.18 0.36
C ARG A 182 27.03 -3.70 0.14
N PHE A 183 26.28 -4.41 0.99
CA PHE A 183 26.32 -5.87 1.09
C PHE A 183 25.53 -6.63 0.00
N LEU A 184 24.53 -6.01 -0.63
CA LEU A 184 23.76 -6.65 -1.70
C LEU A 184 24.07 -5.94 -3.01
N ARG A 185 24.80 -6.62 -3.90
CA ARG A 185 25.11 -6.16 -5.26
C ARG A 185 23.84 -6.25 -6.10
N PHE A 186 22.86 -5.39 -5.83
CA PHE A 186 21.63 -5.31 -6.62
C PHE A 186 21.95 -4.79 -8.04
N PRO A 187 21.24 -5.25 -9.07
CA PRO A 187 21.42 -4.73 -10.43
C PRO A 187 21.21 -3.21 -10.43
N LYS A 188 22.09 -2.46 -11.11
CA LYS A 188 22.02 -0.98 -11.20
C LYS A 188 20.62 -0.45 -11.57
N LYS A 189 19.86 -1.22 -12.35
CA LYS A 189 18.48 -0.88 -12.76
C LYS A 189 17.51 -0.78 -11.58
N THR A 190 17.55 -1.68 -10.60
CA THR A 190 16.65 -1.69 -9.43
C THR A 190 16.92 -0.49 -8.51
N VAL A 191 18.20 -0.17 -8.29
CA VAL A 191 18.62 0.99 -7.50
C VAL A 191 18.19 2.29 -8.19
N ALA A 192 18.43 2.42 -9.50
CA ALA A 192 18.06 3.60 -10.27
C ALA A 192 16.54 3.86 -10.37
N VAL A 193 15.70 2.81 -10.30
CA VAL A 193 14.22 2.96 -10.23
C VAL A 193 13.81 3.51 -8.87
N TRP A 194 14.42 3.03 -7.78
CA TRP A 194 14.16 3.54 -6.44
C TRP A 194 14.62 4.98 -6.28
N GLU A 195 15.86 5.29 -6.64
CA GLU A 195 16.41 6.66 -6.57
C GLU A 195 15.57 7.65 -7.38
N ARG A 196 15.09 7.27 -8.57
CA ARG A 196 14.16 8.09 -9.35
C ARG A 196 12.80 8.29 -8.67
N THR A 197 12.32 7.29 -7.95
CA THR A 197 11.04 7.37 -7.21
C THR A 197 11.17 8.31 -6.01
N VAL A 198 12.29 8.21 -5.27
CA VAL A 198 12.61 9.11 -4.15
C VAL A 198 12.88 10.54 -4.61
N ALA A 199 13.59 10.73 -5.73
CA ALA A 199 13.83 12.06 -6.29
C ALA A 199 12.51 12.75 -6.69
N LYS A 200 11.54 12.00 -7.25
CA LYS A 200 10.20 12.50 -7.58
C LYS A 200 9.34 12.82 -6.35
N SER A 201 9.59 12.19 -5.19
CA SER A 201 8.87 12.55 -3.96
C SER A 201 9.43 13.83 -3.35
N LYS A 202 10.74 14.08 -3.45
CA LYS A 202 11.38 15.34 -3.02
C LYS A 202 10.99 16.55 -3.88
N SER A 203 10.70 16.37 -5.17
CA SER A 203 10.28 17.48 -6.05
C SER A 203 8.83 17.94 -5.82
N LYS A 204 8.06 17.28 -4.95
CA LYS A 204 6.67 17.66 -4.61
C LYS A 204 6.53 18.38 -3.27
N THR A 205 7.63 18.60 -2.56
CA THR A 205 7.66 19.45 -1.35
C THR A 205 8.23 20.83 -1.71
N GLY A 206 7.45 21.61 -2.44
CA GLY A 206 7.64 23.07 -2.62
C GLY A 206 6.49 23.82 -1.93
N PRO A 207 6.65 25.13 -1.64
CA PRO A 207 5.65 25.89 -0.89
C PRO A 207 4.28 25.83 -1.59
N GLN A 208 3.25 25.40 -0.85
CA GLN A 208 1.85 25.42 -1.29
C GLN A 208 1.37 26.86 -1.42
N THR A 209 1.60 27.46 -2.58
CA THR A 209 0.81 28.58 -3.06
C THR A 209 0.52 28.34 -4.53
N GLU A 210 -0.76 28.49 -4.88
CA GLU A 210 -1.38 28.40 -6.21
C GLU A 210 -1.93 27.03 -6.64
N LEU A 211 -3.24 26.92 -6.41
CA LEU A 211 -4.16 26.08 -7.16
C LEU A 211 -4.02 26.29 -8.67
N VAL A 212 -3.97 25.20 -9.43
CA VAL A 212 -4.55 25.18 -10.78
C VAL A 212 -5.50 23.99 -10.87
N ASP A 213 -6.78 24.33 -10.68
CA ASP A 213 -7.98 23.76 -11.26
C ASP A 213 -7.79 22.51 -12.14
N ARG A 214 -8.15 21.34 -11.60
CA ARG A 214 -8.41 20.12 -12.36
C ARG A 214 -9.74 19.47 -11.96
N THR A 215 -10.73 20.30 -11.69
CA THR A 215 -12.13 19.88 -11.62
C THR A 215 -12.79 20.12 -12.97
N ARG A 216 -12.61 19.19 -13.91
CA ARG A 216 -13.62 18.95 -14.96
C ARG A 216 -13.99 17.46 -15.02
N PRO A 217 -15.29 17.11 -15.07
CA PRO A 217 -15.76 15.74 -15.06
C PRO A 217 -15.48 15.04 -16.39
N LEU A 218 -15.11 13.76 -16.34
CA LEU A 218 -15.16 12.85 -17.49
C LEU A 218 -16.63 12.52 -17.80
N LEU A 219 -17.25 13.36 -18.61
CA LEU A 219 -18.38 13.03 -19.47
C LEU A 219 -17.91 13.25 -20.92
N ASP A 220 -18.48 12.49 -21.85
CA ASP A 220 -18.23 12.47 -23.30
C ASP A 220 -17.23 11.39 -23.79
N ILE A 221 -17.66 10.13 -23.73
CA ILE A 221 -17.40 9.16 -24.80
C ILE A 221 -18.71 8.41 -25.09
N GLN A 222 -19.61 9.08 -25.82
CA GLN A 222 -20.53 8.44 -26.76
C GLN A 222 -20.44 9.21 -28.09
N GLU A 223 -20.74 8.49 -29.16
CA GLU A 223 -20.70 8.90 -30.58
C GLU A 223 -19.33 8.92 -31.25
N GLU A 224 -18.98 7.80 -31.89
CA GLU A 224 -18.65 7.80 -33.33
C GLU A 224 -18.85 6.38 -33.91
N ARG A 225 -20.08 6.12 -34.36
CA ARG A 225 -20.36 5.22 -35.48
C ARG A 225 -20.66 6.11 -36.69
N GLY A 226 -19.92 5.94 -37.78
CA GLY A 226 -20.41 6.17 -39.15
C GLY A 226 -19.61 7.15 -40.00
N LYS A 227 -19.26 6.68 -41.21
CA LYS A 227 -18.55 7.30 -42.36
C LYS A 227 -17.03 7.04 -42.30
N GLU A 228 -16.39 6.28 -43.18
CA GLU A 228 -16.68 5.72 -44.52
C GLU A 228 -16.31 4.23 -44.60
#